data_AF-A0A2E6W584-F1
#
_entry.id   AF-A0A2E6W584-F1
#
_cell.length_a   1.000
_cell.length_b   1.000
_cell.length_c   1.000
_cell.angle_alpha   90.00
_cell.angle_beta   90.00
_cell.angle_gamma   90.00
#
_symmetry.space_group_name_H-M   'P 1'
#
loop_
_entity.id
_entity.type
_entity.pdbx_description
1 polymer ?
#
loop_
_entity_poly.entity_id
_entity_poly.type
_entity_poly.pdbx_seq_one_letter_code
_entity_poly.pdbx_strand_id
1 'polypeptide(L)' 'MNEEIVKQVYTILKQYISQKDMQQATDHLVDDLQELLDEEELYRLAGLDKNMKASVMDILGEPEEDFDYEDEDY' A
#
# COMPACT_ATOMS: atom_id res chain seq x y z
N MET A 1 7.01 -11.29 0.26
CA MET A 1 6.45 -11.69 -1.07
C MET A 1 7.08 -10.77 -2.14
N ASN A 2 7.02 -11.05 -3.46
CA ASN A 2 7.71 -10.13 -4.40
C ASN A 2 6.94 -8.80 -4.52
N GLU A 3 7.45 -7.75 -3.88
CA GLU A 3 6.89 -6.39 -3.86
C GLU A 3 6.47 -5.92 -5.26
N GLU A 4 7.31 -6.17 -6.26
CA GLU A 4 7.07 -5.78 -7.66
C GLU A 4 5.78 -6.40 -8.23
N ILE A 5 5.44 -7.62 -7.82
CA ILE A 5 4.18 -8.27 -8.23
C ILE A 5 2.98 -7.53 -7.62
N VAL A 6 3.08 -7.12 -6.35
CA VAL A 6 2.02 -6.36 -5.67
C VAL A 6 1.83 -5.00 -6.34
N LYS A 7 2.94 -4.30 -6.65
CA LYS A 7 2.92 -3.02 -7.39
C LYS A 7 2.21 -3.16 -8.73
N GLN A 8 2.54 -4.20 -9.49
CA GLN A 8 1.92 -4.45 -10.80
C GLN A 8 0.43 -4.79 -10.68
N VAL A 9 0.05 -5.66 -9.73
CA VAL A 9 -1.35 -5.99 -9.47
C VAL A 9 -2.13 -4.74 -9.08
N TYR A 10 -1.62 -3.95 -8.15
CA TYR A 10 -2.26 -2.71 -7.71
C TYR A 10 -2.42 -1.70 -8.86
N THR A 11 -1.40 -1.58 -9.71
CA THR A 11 -1.44 -0.72 -10.91
C THR A 11 -2.51 -1.17 -11.91
N ILE A 12 -2.72 -2.49 -12.07
CA ILE A 12 -3.80 -3.03 -12.89
C ILE A 12 -5.16 -2.73 -12.25
N LEU A 13 -5.32 -2.97 -10.94
CA LEU A 13 -6.57 -2.70 -10.22
C LEU A 13 -7.02 -1.24 -10.36
N LYS A 14 -6.10 -0.28 -10.25
CA LYS A 14 -6.37 1.15 -10.46
C LYS A 14 -6.97 1.51 -11.82
N GLN A 15 -6.77 0.68 -12.85
CA GLN A 15 -7.33 0.91 -14.19
C GLN A 15 -8.80 0.51 -14.29
N TYR A 16 -9.28 -0.35 -13.39
CA TYR A 16 -10.64 -0.92 -13.46
C TYR A 16 -11.52 -0.52 -12.27
N ILE A 17 -10.94 -0.20 -11.13
CA ILE A 17 -11.66 0.25 -9.94
C ILE A 17 -11.94 1.75 -10.05
N SER A 18 -13.16 2.16 -9.71
CA SER A 18 -13.53 3.58 -9.74
C SER A 18 -12.77 4.35 -8.65
N GLN A 19 -12.47 5.62 -8.90
CA GLN A 19 -11.81 6.48 -7.89
C GLN A 19 -12.61 6.58 -6.58
N LYS A 20 -13.94 6.42 -6.64
CA LYS A 20 -14.82 6.43 -5.47
C LYS A 20 -14.59 5.19 -4.58
N ASP A 21 -14.35 4.03 -5.20
CA ASP A 21 -14.27 2.74 -4.50
C ASP A 21 -12.81 2.33 -4.24
N MET A 22 -11.84 3.09 -4.77
CA MET A 22 -10.41 2.74 -4.74
C MET A 22 -9.85 2.65 -3.32
N GLN A 23 -10.22 3.57 -2.43
CA GLN A 23 -9.76 3.52 -1.03
C GLN A 23 -10.21 2.22 -0.37
N GLN A 24 -11.51 1.93 -0.39
CA GLN A 24 -12.07 0.71 0.21
C GLN A 24 -11.44 -0.58 -0.36
N ALA A 25 -11.19 -0.62 -1.67
CA ALA A 25 -10.52 -1.75 -2.29
C ALA A 25 -9.06 -1.88 -1.82
N THR A 26 -8.38 -0.75 -1.59
CA THR A 26 -7.02 -0.74 -1.06
C THR A 26 -7.01 -1.17 0.41
N ASP A 27 -7.97 -0.72 1.22
CA ASP A 27 -8.11 -1.12 2.63
C ASP A 27 -8.20 -2.65 2.75
N HIS A 28 -9.06 -3.28 1.93
CA HIS A 28 -9.19 -4.74 1.89
C HIS A 28 -7.91 -5.43 1.40
N LEU A 29 -7.25 -4.87 0.39
CA LEU A 29 -6.00 -5.43 -0.10
C LEU A 29 -4.91 -5.40 0.98
N VAL A 30 -4.76 -4.30 1.72
CA VAL A 30 -3.74 -4.18 2.78
C VAL A 30 -4.07 -5.10 3.96
N ASP A 31 -5.35 -5.24 4.31
CA ASP A 31 -5.82 -6.20 5.33
C ASP A 31 -5.47 -7.66 4.97
N ASP A 32 -5.54 -8.03 3.70
CA ASP A 32 -5.07 -9.35 3.22
C ASP A 32 -3.53 -9.43 3.20
N LEU A 33 -2.85 -8.34 2.81
CA LEU A 33 -1.39 -8.31 2.68
C LEU A 33 -0.65 -8.38 4.03
N GLN A 34 -1.23 -7.89 5.13
CA GLN A 34 -0.61 -7.99 6.47
C GLN A 34 -0.47 -9.42 6.98
N GLU A 35 -1.20 -10.39 6.40
CA GLU A 35 -0.98 -11.81 6.71
C GLU A 35 0.24 -12.39 5.98
N LEU A 36 0.74 -11.70 4.95
CA LEU A 36 1.74 -12.21 3.99
C LEU A 36 3.05 -11.42 3.96
N LEU A 37 3.03 -10.17 4.45
CA LEU A 37 4.13 -9.22 4.44
C LEU A 37 4.47 -8.80 5.87
N ASP A 38 5.73 -8.45 6.10
CA ASP A 38 6.11 -7.77 7.33
C ASP A 38 5.78 -6.26 7.28
N GLU A 39 5.88 -5.59 8.43
CA GLU A 39 5.58 -4.16 8.56
C GLU A 39 6.45 -3.31 7.64
N GLU A 40 7.73 -3.65 7.49
CA GLU A 40 8.68 -2.92 6.63
C GLU A 40 8.28 -3.02 5.15
N GLU A 41 7.90 -4.20 4.67
CA GLU A 41 7.34 -4.41 3.34
C GLU A 41 6.03 -3.63 3.13
N LEU A 42 5.12 -3.63 4.11
CA LEU A 42 3.86 -2.88 4.03
C LEU A 42 4.11 -1.38 3.96
N TYR A 43 5.01 -0.86 4.77
CA TYR A 43 5.32 0.55 4.72
C TYR A 43 6.05 0.96 3.43
N ARG A 44 6.89 0.10 2.83
CA ARG A 44 7.39 0.35 1.46
C ARG A 44 6.25 0.50 0.46
N LEU A 45 5.22 -0.34 0.57
CA LEU A 45 4.02 -0.21 -0.26
C LEU A 45 3.26 1.09 0.03
N ALA A 46 3.29 1.63 1.24
CA ALA A 46 2.69 2.93 1.57
C ALA A 46 3.21 4.07 0.67
N GLY A 47 4.44 3.95 0.13
CA GLY A 47 5.00 4.90 -0.85
C GLY A 47 4.37 4.83 -2.25
N LEU A 48 3.51 3.87 -2.55
CA LEU A 48 2.95 3.70 -3.89
C LEU A 48 1.98 4.78 -4.33
N ASP A 49 1.06 5.16 -3.44
CA ASP A 49 0.20 6.33 -3.57
C ASP A 49 -0.56 6.60 -2.28
N LYS A 50 -1.34 7.68 -2.29
CA LYS A 50 -2.15 8.15 -1.17
C LYS A 50 -3.12 7.10 -0.58
N ASN A 51 -3.69 6.20 -1.39
CA ASN A 51 -4.67 5.25 -0.87
C ASN A 51 -3.97 4.11 -0.13
N MET A 52 -2.85 3.64 -0.70
CA MET A 52 -1.99 2.63 -0.06
C MET A 52 -1.39 3.20 1.22
N LYS A 53 -0.90 4.45 1.19
CA LYS A 53 -0.44 5.16 2.38
C LYS A 53 -1.49 5.20 3.47
N ALA A 54 -2.70 5.67 3.15
CA ALA A 54 -3.79 5.76 4.12
C ALA A 54 -4.13 4.38 4.72
N SER A 55 -4.23 3.35 3.88
CA SER A 55 -4.58 1.99 4.32
C SER A 55 -3.52 1.39 5.25
N VAL A 56 -2.24 1.55 4.93
CA VAL A 56 -1.13 1.05 5.75
C VAL A 56 -1.07 1.79 7.08
N MET A 57 -1.22 3.12 7.07
CA MET A 57 -1.20 3.91 8.31
C MET A 57 -2.41 3.64 9.21
N ASP A 58 -3.57 3.29 8.65
CA ASP A 58 -4.74 2.90 9.44
C ASP A 58 -4.54 1.57 10.18
N ILE A 59 -3.73 0.66 9.62
CA ILE A 59 -3.46 -0.67 10.20
C ILE A 59 -2.25 -0.64 11.14
N LEU A 60 -1.13 -0.07 10.70
CA LEU A 60 0.15 -0.12 11.44
C LEU A 60 0.40 1.14 12.28
N GLY A 61 -0.27 2.26 11.96
CA GLY A 61 0.07 3.57 12.51
C GLY A 61 1.29 4.20 11.84
N GLU A 62 1.63 5.42 12.27
CA GLU A 62 2.85 6.09 11.83
C GLU A 62 4.08 5.29 12.30
N PRO A 63 5.08 5.08 11.43
CA PRO A 63 6.27 4.33 11.80
C PRO A 63 7.04 5.04 12.93
N GLU A 64 7.46 4.27 13.95
CA GLU A 64 8.17 4.82 15.11
C GLU A 64 9.62 5.26 14.79
N GLU A 65 10.18 4.78 13.68
CA GLU A 65 11.48 5.18 13.16
C GLU A 65 11.31 5.85 11.79
N ASP A 66 12.14 6.86 11.49
CA ASP A 66 12.27 7.50 10.17
C ASP A 66 12.77 6.47 9.15
N PHE A 67 11.91 5.52 8.77
CA PHE A 67 12.11 4.73 7.57
C PHE A 67 12.01 5.70 6.40
N ASP A 68 13.15 5.94 5.74
CA ASP A 68 13.26 6.72 4.51
C ASP A 68 12.45 6.01 3.41
N TYR A 69 11.13 6.23 3.41
CA TYR A 69 10.27 5.96 2.26
C TYR A 69 10.63 7.03 1.23
N GLU A 70 11.62 6.75 0.39
CA GLU A 70 11.89 7.61 -0.76
C GLU A 70 10.58 7.72 -1.56
N ASP A 71 9.94 8.90 -1.45
CA ASP A 71 8.86 9.38 -2.32
C ASP A 71 9.41 9.36 -3.75
N GLU A 72 9.32 8.22 -4.43
CA GLU A 72 9.44 8.17 -5.89
C GLU A 72 8.15 8.77 -6.48
N ASP A 73 8.10 10.10 -6.49
CA ASP A 73 7.20 10.91 -7.32
C ASP A 73 7.36 10.48 -8.80
N TYR A 74 6.45 9.62 -9.29
CA TYR A 74 6.23 9.35 -10.72
C TYR A 74 4.74 9.44 -11.10
#